data_AF-A0A523VUF9-F1
#
_entry.id   AF-A0A523VUF9-F1
#
_cell.length_a   1.000
_cell.length_b   1.000
_cell.length_c   1.000
_cell.angle_alpha   90.00
_cell.angle_beta   90.00
_cell.angle_gamma   90.00
#
_symmetry.space_group_name_H-M   'P 1'
#
loop_
_entity.id
_entity.type
_entity.pdbx_description
1 polymer ?
#
loop_
_entity_poly.entity_id
_entity_poly.type
_entity_poly.pdbx_seq_one_letter_code
_entity_poly.pdbx_strand_id
1 'polypeptide(L)'
;MSCPSLGYVMFNNSKGTLVQISLYAIMAALVCVGTLLFRIPNPMGGYFNVGDVMIFISALTFGPAVGGIAGGIGSSLADVIGYPVFAIPTLCIKGIEGFLAGLITNRKALSRDILAVVLAGSEMIIGYFVVETYLWGIGQALLEVPGNVAQIAIGGVVGIPIAIVLRRRLSAISI
;
A
#
# COMPACT_ATOMS: atom_id res chain seq x y z
N MET A 1 32.47 1.72 10.69
CA MET A 1 31.35 2.67 10.79
C MET A 1 30.04 1.89 10.80
N SER A 2 29.53 1.60 12.00
CA SER A 2 28.32 0.82 12.22
C SER A 2 27.10 1.74 12.14
N CYS A 3 26.33 1.60 11.06
CA CYS A 3 25.03 2.25 10.88
C CYS A 3 24.04 1.71 11.93
N PRO A 4 23.34 2.56 12.71
CA PRO A 4 22.33 2.08 13.64
C PRO A 4 21.25 1.35 12.86
N SER A 5 20.98 0.10 13.22
CA SER A 5 19.77 -0.61 12.82
C SER A 5 18.59 0.27 13.18
N LEU A 6 17.81 0.67 12.17
CA LEU A 6 16.54 1.37 12.32
C LEU A 6 15.58 0.45 13.08
N GLY A 7 15.77 0.42 14.41
CA GLY A 7 14.92 -0.27 15.34
C GLY A 7 13.53 0.28 15.14
N TYR A 8 12.54 -0.61 15.17
CA TYR A 8 11.14 -0.26 15.31
C TYR A 8 11.05 0.96 16.24
N VAL A 9 10.52 2.07 15.73
CA VAL A 9 10.26 3.23 16.55
C VAL A 9 9.13 2.83 17.50
N MET A 10 9.49 2.11 18.55
CA MET A 10 8.64 1.75 19.67
C MET A 10 8.63 2.97 20.56
N PHE A 11 7.71 3.87 20.26
CA PHE A 11 7.45 5.01 21.09
C PHE A 11 6.79 4.57 22.40
N ASN A 12 7.60 4.22 23.40
CA ASN A 12 7.12 3.89 24.75
C ASN A 12 6.92 5.16 25.60
N ASN A 13 6.25 6.17 25.03
CA ASN A 13 5.79 7.39 25.69
C ASN A 13 4.64 8.03 24.87
N SER A 14 3.69 8.65 25.56
CA SER A 14 2.50 9.34 25.03
C SER A 14 2.73 10.14 23.73
N LYS A 15 3.82 10.93 23.67
CA LYS A 15 4.16 11.75 22.49
C LYS A 15 4.35 10.94 21.22
N GLY A 16 4.97 9.78 21.33
CA GLY A 16 5.29 9.01 20.15
C GLY A 16 4.15 8.08 19.72
N THR A 17 3.30 7.64 20.66
CA THR A 17 2.00 7.05 20.32
C THR A 17 1.13 8.04 19.53
N LEU A 18 1.11 9.33 19.92
CA LEU A 18 0.41 10.38 19.18
C LEU A 18 0.95 10.54 17.75
N VAL A 19 2.26 10.57 17.58
CA VAL A 19 2.89 10.63 16.24
C VAL A 19 2.51 9.41 15.40
N GLN A 20 2.52 8.21 15.99
CA GLN A 20 2.19 6.98 15.28
C GLN A 20 0.73 6.93 14.83
N ILE A 21 -0.21 7.30 15.70
CA ILE A 21 -1.64 7.40 15.33
C ILE A 21 -1.85 8.46 14.26
N SER A 22 -1.15 9.60 14.36
CA SER A 22 -1.22 10.66 13.35
C SER A 22 -0.71 10.17 11.99
N LEU A 23 0.40 9.41 11.97
CA LEU A 23 0.92 8.79 10.76
C LEU A 23 -0.08 7.80 10.15
N TYR A 24 -0.72 6.96 10.96
CA TYR A 24 -1.77 6.06 10.47
C TYR A 24 -2.90 6.82 9.77
N ALA A 25 -3.43 7.86 10.41
CA ALA A 25 -4.52 8.66 9.87
C ALA A 25 -4.13 9.40 8.58
N ILE A 26 -2.97 10.06 8.58
CA ILE A 26 -2.48 10.82 7.42
C ILE A 26 -2.20 9.88 6.25
N MET A 27 -1.51 8.76 6.48
CA MET A 27 -1.20 7.82 5.40
C MET A 27 -2.46 7.15 4.84
N ALA A 28 -3.43 6.78 5.69
CA ALA A 28 -4.72 6.27 5.22
C ALA A 28 -5.49 7.31 4.38
N ALA A 29 -5.51 8.57 4.81
CA ALA A 29 -6.13 9.66 4.03
C ALA A 29 -5.44 9.86 2.67
N LEU A 30 -4.11 9.83 2.64
CA LEU A 30 -3.34 9.94 1.40
C LEU A 30 -3.57 8.76 0.45
N VAL A 31 -3.66 7.53 0.98
CA VAL A 31 -4.03 6.36 0.18
C VAL A 31 -5.44 6.55 -0.39
N CYS A 32 -6.43 6.93 0.42
CA CYS A 32 -7.79 7.20 -0.06
C CYS A 32 -7.83 8.24 -1.19
N VAL A 33 -7.13 9.36 -1.01
CA VAL A 33 -7.01 10.41 -2.04
C VAL A 33 -6.33 9.88 -3.30
N GLY A 34 -5.21 9.14 -3.17
CA GLY A 34 -4.52 8.52 -4.30
C GLY A 34 -5.41 7.54 -5.07
N THR A 35 -6.23 6.77 -4.36
CA THR A 35 -7.20 5.84 -4.93
C THR A 35 -8.34 6.56 -5.66
N LEU A 36 -8.81 7.70 -5.14
CA LEU A 36 -9.92 8.47 -5.74
C LEU A 36 -9.50 9.38 -6.91
N LEU A 37 -8.27 9.93 -6.90
CA LEU A 37 -7.84 10.94 -7.87
C LEU A 37 -7.70 10.40 -9.29
N PHE A 38 -7.14 9.20 -9.44
CA PHE A 38 -6.91 8.59 -10.75
C PHE A 38 -7.60 7.24 -10.82
N ARG A 39 -8.92 7.26 -10.91
CA ARG A 39 -9.73 6.06 -11.10
C ARG A 39 -10.27 5.97 -12.53
N ILE A 40 -10.05 4.82 -13.16
CA ILE A 40 -10.65 4.50 -14.46
C ILE A 40 -11.63 3.34 -14.21
N PRO A 41 -12.95 3.59 -14.31
CA PRO A 41 -13.96 2.56 -14.15
C PRO A 41 -13.70 1.37 -15.07
N ASN A 42 -13.84 0.15 -14.55
CA ASN A 42 -13.79 -1.06 -15.35
C ASN A 42 -15.22 -1.60 -15.61
N PRO A 43 -15.40 -2.49 -16.60
CA PRO A 43 -16.71 -3.04 -16.93
C PRO A 43 -17.36 -3.89 -15.81
N MET A 44 -16.58 -4.35 -14.83
CA MET A 44 -17.02 -5.26 -13.76
C MET A 44 -17.55 -4.55 -12.51
N GLY A 45 -17.69 -3.22 -12.54
CA GLY A 45 -18.14 -2.45 -11.38
C GLY A 45 -17.03 -2.24 -10.35
N GLY A 46 -15.77 -2.30 -10.78
CA GLY A 46 -14.59 -1.84 -10.05
C GLY A 46 -13.88 -0.73 -10.84
N TYR A 47 -12.60 -0.52 -10.56
CA TYR A 47 -11.81 0.52 -11.21
C TYR A 47 -10.31 0.29 -11.05
N PHE A 48 -9.57 0.64 -12.09
CA PHE A 48 -8.13 0.81 -12.02
C PHE A 48 -7.82 2.07 -11.19
N ASN A 49 -6.88 1.99 -10.25
CA ASN A 49 -6.43 3.15 -9.46
C ASN A 49 -4.92 3.18 -9.27
N VAL A 50 -4.38 4.33 -8.84
CA VAL A 50 -2.94 4.49 -8.54
C VAL A 50 -2.65 4.59 -7.05
N GLY A 51 -3.60 4.16 -6.21
CA GLY A 51 -3.47 4.20 -4.75
C GLY A 51 -2.28 3.40 -4.23
N ASP A 52 -1.87 2.35 -4.95
CA ASP A 52 -0.73 1.48 -4.61
C ASP A 52 0.59 2.24 -4.50
N VAL A 53 0.73 3.37 -5.21
CA VAL A 53 1.87 4.29 -5.04
C VAL A 53 1.95 4.74 -3.58
N MET A 54 0.83 5.18 -3.01
CA MET A 54 0.79 5.65 -1.62
C MET A 54 0.89 4.50 -0.63
N ILE A 55 0.39 3.30 -0.95
CA ILE A 55 0.56 2.11 -0.12
C ILE A 55 2.03 1.74 -0.02
N PHE A 56 2.74 1.63 -1.15
CA PHE A 56 4.16 1.33 -1.14
C PHE A 56 4.98 2.43 -0.50
N ILE A 57 4.68 3.72 -0.71
CA ILE A 57 5.35 4.81 0.02
C ILE A 57 5.18 4.63 1.53
N SER A 58 3.96 4.34 1.99
CA SER A 58 3.65 4.12 3.41
C SER A 58 4.44 2.95 3.99
N ALA A 59 4.34 1.79 3.34
CA ALA A 59 4.91 0.53 3.77
C ALA A 59 6.44 0.56 3.74
N LEU A 60 7.01 1.01 2.62
CA LEU A 60 8.45 1.08 2.41
C LEU A 60 9.09 2.12 3.32
N THR A 61 8.42 3.24 3.60
CA THR A 61 9.01 4.30 4.45
C THR A 61 8.84 4.00 5.94
N PHE A 62 7.64 3.63 6.38
CA PHE A 62 7.26 3.60 7.80
C PHE A 62 7.02 2.19 8.36
N GLY A 63 6.97 1.17 7.51
CA GLY A 63 6.89 -0.24 7.91
C GLY A 63 5.50 -0.86 7.89
N PRO A 64 5.38 -2.10 8.39
CA PRO A 64 4.24 -2.97 8.09
C PRO A 64 2.93 -2.46 8.69
N ALA A 65 2.95 -1.96 9.92
CA ALA A 65 1.74 -1.46 10.56
C ALA A 65 1.17 -0.22 9.84
N VAL A 66 2.03 0.74 9.46
CA VAL A 66 1.59 1.94 8.74
C VAL A 66 1.14 1.57 7.33
N GLY A 67 1.91 0.74 6.62
CA GLY A 67 1.56 0.26 5.29
C GLY A 67 0.21 -0.45 5.25
N GLY A 68 -0.02 -1.41 6.16
CA GLY A 68 -1.27 -2.19 6.16
C GLY A 68 -2.48 -1.38 6.59
N ILE A 69 -2.37 -0.56 7.64
CA ILE A 69 -3.47 0.32 8.07
C ILE A 69 -3.81 1.33 6.96
N ALA A 70 -2.79 1.97 6.37
CA ALA A 70 -2.99 2.94 5.30
C ALA A 70 -3.60 2.29 4.05
N GLY A 71 -3.06 1.14 3.62
CA GLY A 71 -3.51 0.42 2.44
C GLY A 71 -4.94 -0.07 2.57
N GLY A 72 -5.24 -0.78 3.66
CA GLY A 72 -6.57 -1.32 3.90
C GLY A 72 -7.62 -0.25 4.12
N ILE A 73 -7.45 0.61 5.14
CA ILE A 73 -8.48 1.62 5.48
C ILE A 73 -8.58 2.69 4.38
N GLY A 74 -7.45 3.19 3.88
CA GLY A 74 -7.47 4.23 2.86
C GLY A 74 -8.18 3.78 1.59
N SER A 75 -7.85 2.59 1.08
CA SER A 75 -8.44 2.10 -0.16
C SER A 75 -9.89 1.65 0.01
N SER A 76 -10.23 0.99 1.12
CA SER A 76 -11.62 0.59 1.38
C SER A 76 -12.55 1.79 1.58
N LEU A 77 -12.06 2.90 2.15
CA LEU A 77 -12.84 4.14 2.21
C LEU A 77 -13.14 4.71 0.81
N ALA A 78 -12.18 4.62 -0.12
CA ALA A 78 -12.42 5.02 -1.51
C ALA A 78 -13.50 4.14 -2.18
N ASP A 79 -13.49 2.84 -1.87
CA ASP A 79 -14.52 1.91 -2.36
C ASP A 79 -15.89 2.18 -1.74
N VAL A 80 -15.99 2.51 -0.46
CA VAL A 80 -17.27 2.92 0.15
C VAL A 80 -17.88 4.11 -0.60
N ILE A 81 -17.05 5.03 -1.11
CA ILE A 81 -17.50 6.21 -1.86
C ILE A 81 -17.88 5.87 -3.31
N GLY A 82 -17.15 4.96 -3.95
CA GLY A 82 -17.28 4.69 -5.39
C GLY A 82 -17.91 3.35 -5.76
N TYR A 83 -17.41 2.26 -5.15
CA TYR A 83 -17.71 0.88 -5.53
C TYR A 83 -17.82 -0.01 -4.28
N PRO A 84 -18.91 0.11 -3.50
CA PRO A 84 -18.99 -0.45 -2.15
C PRO A 84 -18.85 -1.97 -2.06
N VAL A 85 -19.12 -2.70 -3.16
CA VAL A 85 -18.94 -4.16 -3.22
C VAL A 85 -17.50 -4.59 -2.93
N PHE A 86 -16.52 -3.74 -3.26
CA PHE A 86 -15.11 -4.01 -3.04
C PHE A 86 -14.60 -3.55 -1.67
N ALA A 87 -15.37 -2.77 -0.89
CA ALA A 87 -14.86 -2.16 0.33
C ALA A 87 -14.28 -3.16 1.34
N ILE A 88 -14.98 -4.26 1.63
CA ILE A 88 -14.48 -5.30 2.55
C ILE A 88 -13.32 -6.10 1.93
N PRO A 89 -13.44 -6.62 0.68
CA PRO A 89 -12.30 -7.24 -0.01
C PRO A 89 -11.04 -6.38 -0.01
N THR A 90 -11.15 -5.12 -0.39
CA THR A 90 -10.04 -4.16 -0.48
C THR A 90 -9.42 -3.87 0.87
N LEU A 91 -10.22 -3.76 1.93
CA LEU A 91 -9.71 -3.60 3.30
C LEU A 91 -8.72 -4.72 3.65
N CYS A 92 -9.07 -5.96 3.30
CA CYS A 92 -8.22 -7.13 3.53
C CYS A 92 -7.04 -7.16 2.56
N ILE A 93 -7.28 -7.11 1.24
CA ILE A 93 -6.25 -7.28 0.21
C ILE A 93 -5.21 -6.18 0.30
N LYS A 94 -5.62 -4.90 0.21
CA LYS A 94 -4.68 -3.78 0.27
C LYS A 94 -4.08 -3.58 1.67
N GLY A 95 -4.77 -4.06 2.70
CA GLY A 95 -4.23 -4.13 4.05
C GLY A 95 -3.07 -5.14 4.18
N ILE A 96 -3.25 -6.33 3.61
CA ILE A 96 -2.21 -7.38 3.58
C ILE A 96 -1.05 -6.94 2.68
N GLU A 97 -1.33 -6.38 1.51
CA GLU A 97 -0.32 -5.84 0.59
C GLU A 97 0.60 -4.85 1.32
N GLY A 98 0.04 -3.80 1.93
CA GLY A 98 0.81 -2.79 2.62
C GLY A 98 1.58 -3.35 3.82
N PHE A 99 0.99 -4.31 4.55
CA PHE A 99 1.65 -4.98 5.65
C PHE A 99 2.84 -5.82 5.18
N LEU A 100 2.64 -6.66 4.15
CA LEU A 100 3.68 -7.52 3.57
C LEU A 100 4.82 -6.70 2.99
N ALA A 101 4.52 -5.66 2.22
CA ALA A 101 5.55 -4.79 1.65
C ALA A 101 6.42 -4.16 2.77
N GLY A 102 5.77 -3.70 3.84
CA GLY A 102 6.44 -3.08 4.98
C GLY A 102 7.23 -4.08 5.85
N LEU A 103 6.86 -5.36 5.82
CA LEU A 103 7.55 -6.45 6.50
C LEU A 103 8.79 -6.92 5.72
N ILE A 104 8.69 -6.99 4.39
CA ILE A 104 9.76 -7.50 3.52
C ILE A 104 10.89 -6.48 3.34
N THR A 105 10.56 -5.20 3.25
CA THR A 105 11.57 -4.14 3.14
C THR A 105 12.51 -4.16 4.34
N ASN A 106 13.81 -4.01 4.08
CA ASN A 106 14.80 -3.73 5.13
C ASN A 106 15.15 -2.23 5.19
N ARG A 107 14.50 -1.41 4.36
CA ARG A 107 14.68 0.04 4.19
C ARG A 107 16.09 0.51 3.85
N LYS A 108 16.96 -0.42 3.43
CA LYS A 108 18.39 -0.20 3.14
C LYS A 108 18.75 -0.54 1.71
N ALA A 109 18.27 -1.68 1.20
CA ALA A 109 18.63 -2.20 -0.09
C ALA A 109 17.48 -2.07 -1.10
N LEU A 110 17.78 -1.49 -2.27
CA LEU A 110 16.83 -1.39 -3.38
C LEU A 110 16.26 -2.76 -3.77
N SER A 111 17.09 -3.81 -3.77
CA SER A 111 16.65 -5.17 -4.08
C SER A 111 15.59 -5.69 -3.10
N ARG A 112 15.63 -5.27 -1.83
CA ARG A 112 14.61 -5.66 -0.84
C ARG A 112 13.32 -4.87 -1.00
N ASP A 113 13.39 -3.62 -1.44
CA ASP A 113 12.19 -2.84 -1.78
C ASP A 113 11.52 -3.40 -3.04
N ILE A 114 12.29 -3.77 -4.07
CA ILE A 114 11.77 -4.44 -5.26
C ILE A 114 11.11 -5.78 -4.89
N LEU A 115 11.78 -6.59 -4.07
CA LEU A 115 11.22 -7.87 -3.59
C LEU A 115 9.92 -7.66 -2.81
N ALA A 116 9.86 -6.61 -1.98
CA ALA A 116 8.66 -6.25 -1.24
C ALA A 116 7.49 -5.93 -2.18
N VAL A 117 7.71 -5.09 -3.19
CA VAL A 117 6.68 -4.75 -4.19
C VAL A 117 6.24 -5.97 -4.98
N VAL A 118 7.17 -6.83 -5.42
CA VAL A 118 6.82 -8.02 -6.21
C VAL A 118 5.97 -8.99 -5.40
N LEU A 119 6.36 -9.30 -4.16
CA LEU A 119 5.64 -10.27 -3.34
C LEU A 119 4.31 -9.74 -2.81
N ALA A 120 4.27 -8.49 -2.34
CA ALA A 120 3.03 -7.86 -1.89
C ALA A 120 2.08 -7.60 -3.06
N GLY A 121 2.60 -7.14 -4.20
CA GLY A 121 1.78 -6.94 -5.39
C GLY A 121 1.27 -8.24 -5.99
N SER A 122 2.03 -9.34 -5.90
CA SER A 122 1.53 -10.66 -6.30
C SER A 122 0.37 -11.10 -5.41
N GLU A 123 0.45 -10.86 -4.09
CA GLU A 123 -0.67 -11.10 -3.19
C GLU A 123 -1.89 -10.26 -3.58
N MET A 124 -1.71 -8.96 -3.85
CA MET A 124 -2.79 -8.08 -4.28
C MET A 124 -3.49 -8.59 -5.54
N ILE A 125 -2.72 -8.93 -6.58
CA ILE A 125 -3.25 -9.43 -7.85
C ILE A 125 -4.03 -10.72 -7.65
N ILE A 126 -3.50 -11.66 -6.86
CA ILE A 126 -4.17 -12.93 -6.54
C ILE A 126 -5.44 -12.68 -5.73
N GLY A 127 -5.38 -11.77 -4.75
CA GLY A 127 -6.52 -11.42 -3.89
C GLY A 127 -7.70 -10.88 -4.70
N TYR A 128 -7.46 -9.90 -5.57
CA TYR A 128 -8.50 -9.38 -6.46
C TYR A 128 -9.00 -10.45 -7.43
N PHE A 129 -8.10 -11.21 -8.04
CA PHE A 129 -8.49 -12.28 -8.97
C PHE A 129 -9.42 -13.33 -8.31
N VAL A 130 -9.15 -13.72 -7.06
CA VAL A 130 -10.00 -14.66 -6.30
C VAL A 130 -11.39 -14.06 -6.03
N VAL A 131 -11.43 -12.81 -5.55
CA VAL A 131 -12.69 -12.10 -5.26
C VAL A 131 -13.50 -11.91 -6.54
N GLU A 132 -12.85 -11.53 -7.63
CA GLU A 132 -13.49 -11.30 -8.91
C GLU A 132 -13.99 -12.60 -9.55
N THR A 133 -13.22 -13.67 -9.42
CA THR A 133 -13.65 -15.00 -9.87
C THR A 133 -14.90 -15.45 -9.13
N TYR A 134 -14.99 -15.19 -7.83
CA TYR A 134 -16.16 -15.55 -7.02
C TYR A 134 -17.42 -14.77 -7.43
N LEU A 135 -17.28 -13.48 -7.74
CA LEU A 135 -18.40 -12.57 -7.97
C LEU A 135 -18.85 -12.51 -9.45
N TRP A 136 -17.92 -12.59 -10.42
CA TRP A 136 -18.20 -12.44 -11.85
C TRP A 136 -17.72 -13.62 -12.72
N GLY A 137 -17.02 -14.60 -12.14
CA GLY A 137 -16.49 -15.76 -12.84
C GLY A 137 -15.10 -15.56 -13.44
N ILE A 138 -14.40 -16.68 -13.66
CA ILE A 138 -12.97 -16.69 -14.04
C ILE A 138 -12.67 -15.92 -15.33
N GLY A 139 -13.57 -15.96 -16.31
CA GLY A 139 -13.38 -15.27 -17.59
C GLY A 139 -13.29 -13.75 -17.43
N GLN A 140 -14.12 -13.17 -16.56
CA GLN A 140 -14.11 -11.74 -16.29
C GLN A 140 -12.92 -11.35 -15.41
N ALA A 141 -12.62 -12.14 -14.37
CA ALA A 141 -11.48 -11.91 -13.50
C ALA A 141 -10.14 -11.87 -14.26
N LEU A 142 -9.98 -12.71 -15.30
CA LEU A 142 -8.77 -12.71 -16.13
C LEU A 142 -8.56 -11.39 -16.90
N LEU A 143 -9.62 -10.65 -17.20
CA LEU A 143 -9.53 -9.37 -17.92
C LEU A 143 -9.00 -8.23 -17.04
N GLU A 144 -9.13 -8.33 -15.72
CA GLU A 144 -8.68 -7.32 -14.75
C GLU A 144 -7.20 -7.50 -14.36
N VAL A 145 -6.66 -8.72 -14.50
CA VAL A 145 -5.26 -9.04 -14.15
C VAL A 145 -4.24 -8.08 -14.79
N PRO A 146 -4.31 -7.75 -16.10
CA PRO A 146 -3.37 -6.78 -16.70
C PRO A 146 -3.47 -5.38 -16.05
N GLY A 147 -4.68 -4.95 -15.69
CA GLY A 147 -4.91 -3.71 -14.97
C GLY A 147 -4.26 -3.74 -13.59
N ASN A 148 -4.48 -4.79 -12.81
CA ASN A 148 -3.89 -4.95 -11.48
C ASN A 148 -2.35 -5.04 -11.54
N VAL A 149 -1.78 -5.73 -12.53
CA VAL A 149 -0.34 -5.74 -12.79
C VAL A 149 0.19 -4.32 -13.05
N ALA A 150 -0.52 -3.52 -13.84
CA ALA A 150 -0.14 -2.14 -14.10
C ALA A 150 -0.21 -1.27 -12.84
N GLN A 151 -1.19 -1.47 -11.95
CA GLN A 151 -1.28 -0.77 -10.66
C GLN A 151 -0.03 -1.04 -9.80
N ILE A 152 0.37 -2.30 -9.67
CA ILE A 152 1.57 -2.70 -8.92
C ILE A 152 2.84 -2.14 -9.57
N ALA A 153 2.94 -2.20 -10.90
CA ALA A 153 4.09 -1.68 -11.63
C ALA A 153 4.27 -0.17 -11.40
N ILE A 154 3.21 0.61 -11.54
CA ILE A 154 3.22 2.05 -11.26
C ILE A 154 3.54 2.31 -9.79
N GLY A 155 2.91 1.55 -8.89
CA GLY A 155 3.17 1.56 -7.45
C GLY A 155 4.65 1.40 -7.13
N GLY A 156 5.33 0.42 -7.73
CA GLY A 156 6.76 0.19 -7.55
C GLY A 156 7.63 1.27 -8.19
N VAL A 157 7.38 1.60 -9.47
CA VAL A 157 8.17 2.57 -10.25
C VAL A 157 8.17 3.94 -9.60
N VAL A 158 7.04 4.38 -9.05
CA VAL A 158 6.89 5.69 -8.40
C VAL A 158 7.16 5.61 -6.90
N GLY A 159 6.65 4.57 -6.22
CA GLY A 159 6.71 4.46 -4.77
C GLY A 159 8.10 4.19 -4.23
N ILE A 160 8.92 3.36 -4.90
CA ILE A 160 10.28 3.05 -4.43
C ILE A 160 11.18 4.30 -4.43
N PRO A 161 11.31 5.08 -5.53
CA PRO A 161 12.12 6.30 -5.51
C PRO A 161 11.70 7.30 -4.44
N ILE A 162 10.38 7.51 -4.28
CA ILE A 162 9.86 8.44 -3.28
C ILE A 162 10.17 7.95 -1.87
N ALA A 163 9.98 6.65 -1.58
CA ALA A 163 10.34 6.08 -0.28
C ALA A 163 11.83 6.25 0.04
N ILE A 164 12.72 6.06 -0.95
CA ILE A 164 14.16 6.29 -0.77
C ILE A 164 14.45 7.76 -0.42
N VAL A 165 13.83 8.71 -1.12
CA VAL A 165 13.99 10.15 -0.84
C VAL A 165 13.48 10.48 0.57
N LEU A 166 12.30 10.02 0.94
CA LEU A 166 11.70 10.28 2.25
C LEU A 166 12.56 9.72 3.39
N ARG A 167 13.03 8.47 3.29
CA ARG A 167 13.90 7.86 4.32
C ARG A 167 15.15 8.70 4.57
N ARG A 168 15.79 9.22 3.49
CA ARG A 168 16.99 10.06 3.59
C ARG A 168 16.72 11.42 4.25
N ARG A 169 15.56 12.03 3.96
CA ARG A 169 15.19 13.34 4.52
C ARG A 169 14.75 13.23 5.97
N LEU A 170 13.96 12.21 6.32
CA LEU A 170 13.51 11.99 7.69
C LEU A 170 14.68 11.62 8.61
N SER A 171 15.64 10.81 8.14
CA SER A 171 16.86 10.53 8.93
C SER A 171 17.72 11.76 9.18
N ALA A 172 17.66 12.77 8.29
CA ALA A 172 18.45 14.01 8.42
C ALA A 172 17.81 15.03 9.38
N ILE A 173 16.53 14.86 9.73
CA ILE A 173 15.78 15.77 10.60
C ILE A 173 15.73 15.26 12.05
N SER A 174 16.15 14.01 12.31
CA SER A 174 16.29 13.33 13.61
C SER A 174 15.63 14.06 14.80
N ILE A 175 14.33 13.80 14.96
CA ILE A 175 13.64 13.78 16.26
C ILE A 175 14.07 12.52 17.00
#